data_AF-G4ZE25-F1
#
_entry.id   AF-G4ZE25-F1
#
_cell.length_a   1.000
_cell.length_b   1.000
_cell.length_c   1.000
_cell.angle_alpha   90.00
_cell.angle_beta   90.00
_cell.angle_gamma   90.00
#
_symmetry.space_group_name_H-M   'P 1'
#
loop_
_entity.id
_entity.type
_entity.pdbx_description
1 polymer ?
#
loop_
_entity_poly.entity_id
_entity_poly.type
_entity_poly.pdbx_seq_one_letter_code
_entity_poly.pdbx_strand_id
1 'polypeptide(L)'
;FWSAYAGEWAPHSDVPFPAVDASVETWLAAAKQERDYILHLLRTFGHSHEIVQLLAPQVLDELTSPWRDECWQTAIEAGQQDEKTDPTRVRRLAQWGLRTERAVDNKRRKAIMTSTDEWDVEIAENYGRDVVMWLCAPSRTSRLSNYILFAHIYAEKVAAMIGEDSHPDDSAQTKLQRHLTALRK
;
A
#
# COMPACT_ATOMS: atom_id res chain seq x y z
N PHE A 1 11.74 23.05 -5.15
CA PHE A 1 11.56 22.83 -3.70
C PHE A 1 10.11 22.44 -3.44
N TRP A 2 9.84 21.49 -2.54
CA TRP A 2 8.48 21.00 -2.24
C TRP A 2 7.52 22.14 -1.82
N SER A 3 8.02 23.16 -1.11
CA SER A 3 7.27 24.35 -0.73
C SER A 3 6.67 25.14 -1.88
N ALA A 4 7.16 24.97 -3.13
CA ALA A 4 6.58 25.63 -4.30
C ALA A 4 5.13 25.19 -4.57
N TYR A 5 4.77 23.97 -4.18
CA TYR A 5 3.40 23.45 -4.36
C TYR A 5 2.40 24.00 -3.33
N ALA A 6 2.83 24.80 -2.34
CA ALA A 6 1.92 25.39 -1.37
C ALA A 6 0.88 26.33 -2.03
N GLY A 7 1.26 27.02 -3.10
CA GLY A 7 0.36 27.87 -3.88
C GLY A 7 -0.65 27.08 -4.70
N GLU A 8 -0.26 25.90 -5.20
CA GLU A 8 -1.17 24.97 -5.88
C GLU A 8 -2.09 24.27 -4.88
N TRP A 9 -1.66 24.08 -3.64
CA TRP A 9 -2.43 23.42 -2.59
C TRP A 9 -3.58 24.25 -2.03
N ALA A 10 -3.34 25.53 -1.73
CA ALA A 10 -4.31 26.37 -1.04
C ALA A 10 -5.70 26.49 -1.73
N PRO A 11 -5.81 26.50 -3.07
CA PRO A 11 -7.11 26.50 -3.74
C PRO A 11 -7.85 25.16 -3.69
N HIS A 12 -7.14 24.06 -3.43
CA HIS A 12 -7.66 22.69 -3.53
C HIS A 12 -8.04 22.10 -2.17
N SER A 13 -7.47 22.59 -1.07
CA SER A 13 -7.70 22.02 0.26
C SER A 13 -7.79 23.06 1.37
N ASP A 14 -8.67 22.78 2.34
CA ASP A 14 -8.78 23.54 3.59
C ASP A 14 -7.74 23.12 4.65
N VAL A 15 -7.00 22.03 4.40
CA VAL A 15 -5.92 21.58 5.31
C VAL A 15 -4.65 22.38 5.02
N PRO A 16 -3.82 22.72 6.02
CA PRO A 16 -2.52 23.34 5.76
C PRO A 16 -1.63 22.46 4.86
N PHE A 17 -0.88 23.08 3.96
CA PHE A 17 0.05 22.37 3.08
C PHE A 17 1.05 21.53 3.90
N PRO A 18 1.21 20.23 3.59
CA PRO A 18 2.16 19.37 4.29
C PRO A 18 3.60 19.67 3.84
N ALA A 19 4.16 20.79 4.31
CA ALA A 19 5.56 21.15 4.07
C ALA A 19 6.53 20.12 4.69
N VAL A 20 7.80 20.16 4.28
CA VAL A 20 8.83 19.21 4.74
C VAL A 20 9.02 19.27 6.26
N ASP A 21 8.95 20.46 6.83
CA ASP A 21 9.07 20.76 8.25
C ASP A 21 7.71 20.83 8.98
N ALA A 22 6.61 20.50 8.30
CA ALA A 22 5.30 20.48 8.91
C ALA A 22 5.19 19.40 9.98
N SER A 23 4.32 19.63 10.96
CA SER A 23 4.03 18.67 12.02
C SER A 23 3.49 17.36 11.46
N VAL A 24 3.66 16.27 12.21
CA VAL A 24 3.10 14.98 11.83
C VAL A 24 1.57 15.03 11.78
N GLU A 25 0.94 15.83 12.65
CA GLU A 25 -0.49 16.08 12.67
C GLU A 25 -0.97 16.74 11.38
N THR A 26 -0.23 17.71 10.85
CA THR A 26 -0.51 18.36 9.56
C THR A 26 -0.44 17.33 8.42
N TRP A 27 0.63 16.54 8.38
CA TRP A 27 0.79 15.49 7.38
C TRP A 27 -0.33 14.43 7.46
N LEU A 28 -0.73 14.02 8.65
CA LEU A 28 -1.83 13.07 8.85
C LEU A 28 -3.17 13.65 8.41
N ALA A 29 -3.45 14.92 8.72
CA ALA A 29 -4.67 15.59 8.26
C ALA A 29 -4.72 15.65 6.73
N ALA A 30 -3.61 16.03 6.11
CA ALA A 30 -3.46 16.09 4.66
C ALA A 30 -3.61 14.71 4.02
N ALA A 31 -2.97 13.67 4.58
CA ALA A 31 -3.08 12.29 4.11
C ALA A 31 -4.51 11.74 4.16
N LYS A 32 -5.32 12.17 5.15
CA LYS A 32 -6.71 11.74 5.29
C LYS A 32 -7.66 12.42 4.31
N GLN A 33 -7.43 13.70 4.05
CA GLN A 33 -8.37 14.51 3.26
C GLN A 33 -7.98 14.59 1.79
N GLU A 34 -6.67 14.60 1.48
CA GLU A 34 -6.13 14.95 0.17
C GLU A 34 -5.10 13.94 -0.35
N ARG A 35 -5.22 12.66 0.04
CA ARG A 35 -4.27 11.60 -0.34
C ARG A 35 -3.94 11.64 -1.83
N ASP A 36 -4.96 11.68 -2.69
CA ASP A 36 -4.80 11.58 -4.13
C ASP A 36 -4.09 12.81 -4.71
N TYR A 37 -4.31 13.99 -4.11
CA TYR A 37 -3.61 15.21 -4.48
C TYR A 37 -2.15 15.21 -3.99
N ILE A 38 -1.87 14.72 -2.78
CA ILE A 38 -0.49 14.51 -2.31
C ILE A 38 0.27 13.61 -3.29
N LEU A 39 -0.35 12.52 -3.75
CA LEU A 39 0.27 11.61 -4.71
C LEU A 39 0.51 12.27 -6.08
N HIS A 40 -0.42 13.10 -6.53
CA HIS A 40 -0.22 13.90 -7.74
C HIS A 40 1.00 14.81 -7.59
N LEU A 41 1.11 15.55 -6.49
CA LEU A 41 2.26 16.42 -6.22
C LEU A 41 3.56 15.63 -6.10
N LEU A 42 3.55 14.46 -5.43
CA LEU A 42 4.73 13.60 -5.34
C LEU A 42 5.17 13.07 -6.70
N ARG A 43 4.23 12.77 -7.63
CA ARG A 43 4.55 12.32 -9.00
C ARG A 43 5.19 13.42 -9.84
N THR A 44 4.71 14.66 -9.70
CA THR A 44 5.23 15.81 -10.45
C THR A 44 6.52 16.35 -9.84
N PHE A 45 6.74 16.11 -8.54
CA PHE A 45 7.96 16.52 -7.86
C PHE A 45 9.15 15.63 -8.27
N GLY A 46 10.18 16.22 -8.87
CA GLY A 46 11.37 15.50 -9.36
C GLY A 46 12.17 14.74 -8.28
N HIS A 47 11.96 15.06 -7.00
CA HIS A 47 12.69 14.51 -5.86
C HIS A 47 11.77 13.81 -4.84
N SER A 48 10.72 13.13 -5.29
CA SER A 48 9.72 12.48 -4.41
C SER A 48 10.33 11.55 -3.36
N HIS A 49 11.43 10.86 -3.69
CA HIS A 49 12.13 9.98 -2.76
C HIS A 49 12.62 10.70 -1.50
N GLU A 50 13.04 11.97 -1.61
CA GLU A 50 13.48 12.77 -0.46
C GLU A 50 12.31 13.05 0.48
N ILE A 51 11.13 13.34 -0.06
CA ILE A 51 9.92 13.55 0.74
C ILE A 51 9.49 12.26 1.41
N VAL A 52 9.44 11.15 0.66
CA VAL A 52 9.02 9.84 1.18
C VAL A 52 9.90 9.38 2.34
N GLN A 53 11.22 9.59 2.24
CA GLN A 53 12.17 9.23 3.31
C GLN A 53 12.00 10.05 4.60
N LEU A 54 11.42 11.24 4.50
CA LEU A 54 11.17 12.13 5.65
C LEU A 54 9.79 11.90 6.29
N LEU A 55 8.91 11.13 5.64
CA LEU A 55 7.59 10.84 6.20
C LEU A 55 7.69 10.00 7.47
N ALA A 56 7.03 10.45 8.54
CA ALA A 56 6.85 9.65 9.74
C ALA A 56 6.09 8.35 9.40
N PRO A 57 6.41 7.20 10.06
CA PRO A 57 5.78 5.91 9.75
C PRO A 57 4.24 5.95 9.76
N GLN A 58 3.64 6.66 10.70
CA GLN A 58 2.19 6.83 10.79
C GLN A 58 1.56 7.60 9.61
N VAL A 59 2.29 8.55 9.01
CA VAL A 59 1.83 9.28 7.81
C VAL A 59 1.86 8.35 6.62
N LEU A 60 2.96 7.63 6.46
CA LEU A 60 3.13 6.63 5.41
C LEU A 60 2.05 5.54 5.52
N ASP A 61 1.75 5.10 6.74
CA ASP A 61 0.72 4.12 7.00
C ASP A 61 -0.68 4.63 6.69
N GLU A 62 -0.99 5.89 6.99
CA GLU A 62 -2.26 6.53 6.64
C GLU A 62 -2.41 6.64 5.11
N LEU A 63 -1.41 7.23 4.42
CA LEU A 63 -1.42 7.42 2.97
C LEU A 63 -1.67 6.12 2.20
N THR A 64 -1.06 5.03 2.65
CA THR A 64 -1.09 3.76 1.92
C THR A 64 -2.10 2.76 2.46
N SER A 65 -2.89 3.11 3.48
CA SER A 65 -3.80 2.16 4.14
C SER A 65 -4.77 1.48 3.17
N PRO A 66 -5.48 2.19 2.27
CA PRO A 66 -6.47 1.54 1.40
C PRO A 66 -5.84 0.56 0.40
N TRP A 67 -4.62 0.86 -0.05
CA TRP A 67 -3.88 0.01 -0.97
C TRP A 67 -3.27 -1.21 -0.32
N ARG A 68 -2.87 -1.11 0.96
CA ARG A 68 -2.44 -2.29 1.74
C ARG A 68 -3.59 -3.26 1.94
N ASP A 69 -4.78 -2.73 2.21
CA ASP A 69 -6.00 -3.51 2.32
C ASP A 69 -6.32 -4.22 1.00
N GLU A 70 -6.23 -3.51 -0.12
CA GLU A 70 -6.38 -4.08 -1.47
C GLU A 70 -5.35 -5.18 -1.74
N CYS A 71 -4.06 -4.93 -1.48
CA CYS A 71 -2.99 -5.91 -1.67
C CYS A 71 -3.21 -7.18 -0.83
N TRP A 72 -3.65 -7.02 0.43
CA TRP A 72 -3.97 -8.15 1.30
C TRP A 72 -5.14 -8.97 0.73
N GLN A 73 -6.22 -8.30 0.30
CA GLN A 73 -7.38 -8.97 -0.26
C GLN A 73 -7.01 -9.75 -1.53
N THR A 74 -6.27 -9.13 -2.45
CA THR A 74 -5.83 -9.82 -3.67
C THR A 74 -4.87 -10.98 -3.38
N ALA A 75 -4.01 -10.87 -2.34
CA ALA A 75 -3.14 -11.97 -1.93
C ALA A 75 -3.94 -13.16 -1.36
N ILE A 76 -5.00 -12.88 -0.58
CA ILE A 76 -5.93 -13.90 -0.08
C ILE A 76 -6.65 -14.59 -1.25
N GLU A 77 -7.15 -13.83 -2.22
CA GLU A 77 -7.83 -14.36 -3.41
C GLU A 77 -6.89 -15.19 -4.28
N ALA A 78 -5.67 -14.72 -4.53
CA ALA A 78 -4.66 -15.46 -5.29
C ALA A 78 -4.33 -16.80 -4.63
N GLY A 79 -4.16 -16.83 -3.30
CA GLY A 79 -3.92 -18.06 -2.56
C GLY A 79 -5.09 -19.04 -2.57
N GLN A 80 -6.32 -18.58 -2.79
CA GLN A 80 -7.50 -19.45 -2.96
C GLN A 80 -7.61 -20.04 -4.36
N GLN A 81 -7.11 -19.32 -5.36
CA GLN A 81 -7.19 -19.70 -6.78
C GLN A 81 -6.02 -20.56 -7.25
N ASP A 82 -4.90 -20.59 -6.51
CA ASP A 82 -3.75 -21.42 -6.86
C ASP A 82 -4.06 -22.92 -6.68
N GLU A 83 -4.20 -23.63 -7.81
CA GLU A 83 -4.46 -25.07 -7.88
C GLU A 83 -3.43 -25.94 -7.15
N LYS A 84 -2.22 -25.41 -6.92
CA LYS A 84 -1.14 -26.13 -6.20
C LYS A 84 -1.23 -25.98 -4.69
N THR A 85 -2.11 -25.11 -4.21
CA THR A 85 -2.27 -24.84 -2.77
C THR A 85 -3.02 -25.98 -2.08
N ASP A 86 -2.58 -26.34 -0.87
CA ASP A 86 -3.27 -27.31 -0.01
C ASP A 86 -4.74 -26.90 0.20
N PRO A 87 -5.72 -27.78 -0.05
CA PRO A 87 -7.15 -27.50 0.15
C PRO A 87 -7.49 -26.97 1.55
N THR A 88 -6.73 -27.38 2.57
CA THR A 88 -6.84 -26.91 3.95
C THR A 88 -6.48 -25.43 4.05
N ARG A 89 -5.37 -25.02 3.42
CA ARG A 89 -4.95 -23.62 3.33
C ARG A 89 -5.98 -22.80 2.55
N VAL A 90 -6.45 -23.29 1.40
CA VAL A 90 -7.50 -22.62 0.60
C VAL A 90 -8.73 -22.33 1.45
N ARG A 91 -9.24 -23.34 2.18
CA ARG A 91 -10.40 -23.18 3.06
C ARG A 91 -10.15 -22.17 4.18
N ARG A 92 -8.96 -22.16 4.78
CA ARG A 92 -8.59 -21.20 5.84
C ARG A 92 -8.55 -19.78 5.29
N LEU A 93 -7.90 -19.55 4.15
CA LEU A 93 -7.84 -18.24 3.48
C LEU A 93 -9.24 -17.73 3.14
N ALA A 94 -10.12 -18.59 2.62
CA ALA A 94 -11.50 -18.23 2.34
C ALA A 94 -12.27 -17.82 3.60
N GLN A 95 -12.07 -18.53 4.72
CA GLN A 95 -12.68 -18.16 6.00
C GLN A 95 -12.11 -16.85 6.55
N TRP A 96 -10.81 -16.61 6.39
CA TRP A 96 -10.17 -15.36 6.84
C TRP A 96 -10.65 -14.15 6.04
N GLY A 97 -10.71 -14.27 4.71
CA GLY A 97 -11.31 -13.27 3.83
C GLY A 97 -12.76 -12.98 4.21
N LEU A 98 -13.60 -14.01 4.34
CA LEU A 98 -15.01 -13.87 4.69
C LEU A 98 -15.25 -13.21 6.06
N ARG A 99 -14.42 -13.51 7.07
CA ARG A 99 -14.52 -12.82 8.38
C ARG A 99 -14.17 -11.34 8.26
N THR A 100 -13.22 -11.00 7.39
CA THR A 100 -12.80 -9.62 7.13
C THR A 100 -13.89 -8.83 6.42
N GLU A 101 -14.52 -9.42 5.39
CA GLU A 101 -15.66 -8.84 4.67
C GLU A 101 -16.89 -8.62 5.57
N ARG A 102 -17.15 -9.56 6.49
CA ARG A 102 -18.29 -9.49 7.42
C ARG A 102 -18.04 -8.59 8.63
N ALA A 103 -16.88 -7.94 8.73
CA ALA A 103 -16.59 -7.06 9.85
C ALA A 103 -17.52 -5.84 9.86
N VAL A 104 -18.11 -5.56 11.01
CA VAL A 104 -19.10 -4.47 11.18
C VAL A 104 -18.49 -3.07 11.10
N ASP A 105 -17.18 -2.96 11.35
CA ASP A 105 -16.45 -1.69 11.33
C ASP A 105 -14.97 -1.89 10.96
N ASN A 106 -14.30 -0.79 10.63
CA ASN A 106 -12.89 -0.78 10.25
C ASN A 106 -11.95 -1.23 11.37
N LYS A 107 -12.29 -1.03 12.64
CA LYS A 107 -11.46 -1.46 13.77
C LYS A 107 -11.46 -2.98 13.86
N ARG A 108 -12.62 -3.61 13.71
CA ARG A 108 -12.78 -5.06 13.69
C ARG A 108 -12.14 -5.68 12.46
N ARG A 109 -12.33 -5.07 11.28
CA ARG A 109 -11.67 -5.46 10.03
C ARG A 109 -10.16 -5.53 10.20
N LYS A 110 -9.54 -4.43 10.68
CA LYS A 110 -8.10 -4.37 10.94
C LYS A 110 -7.64 -5.44 11.94
N ALA A 111 -8.37 -5.63 13.05
CA ALA A 111 -8.02 -6.65 14.03
C ALA A 111 -8.03 -8.08 13.47
N ILE A 112 -8.93 -8.39 12.54
CA ILE A 112 -8.97 -9.68 11.85
C ILE A 112 -7.79 -9.81 10.88
N MET A 113 -7.51 -8.78 10.09
CA MET A 113 -6.39 -8.78 9.14
C MET A 113 -5.02 -8.86 9.84
N THR A 114 -4.90 -8.37 11.07
CA THR A 114 -3.67 -8.41 11.86
C THR A 114 -3.67 -9.53 12.92
N SER A 115 -4.49 -10.55 12.76
CA SER A 115 -4.60 -11.68 13.70
C SER A 115 -3.28 -12.45 13.80
N THR A 116 -2.67 -12.52 15.00
CA THR A 116 -1.42 -13.25 15.24
C THR A 116 -1.53 -14.71 14.83
N ASP A 117 -2.60 -15.40 15.23
CA ASP A 117 -2.80 -16.83 14.95
C ASP A 117 -2.79 -17.13 13.44
N GLU A 118 -3.40 -16.27 12.62
CA GLU A 118 -3.43 -16.47 11.16
C GLU A 118 -2.05 -16.23 10.56
N TRP A 119 -1.33 -15.20 11.03
CA TRP A 119 0.01 -14.90 10.54
C TRP A 119 1.05 -15.92 10.98
N ASP A 120 0.93 -16.54 12.15
CA ASP A 120 1.81 -17.62 12.61
C ASP A 120 1.69 -18.85 11.70
N VAL A 121 0.46 -19.17 11.27
CA VAL A 121 0.23 -20.26 10.32
C VAL A 121 0.81 -19.91 8.94
N GLU A 122 0.61 -18.68 8.45
CA GLU A 122 1.23 -18.25 7.19
C GLU A 122 2.76 -18.26 7.26
N ILE A 123 3.36 -17.94 8.41
CA ILE A 123 4.81 -18.08 8.62
C ILE A 123 5.23 -19.54 8.45
N ALA A 124 4.54 -20.47 9.11
CA ALA A 124 4.84 -21.90 9.04
C ALA A 124 4.70 -22.47 7.61
N GLU A 125 3.77 -21.93 6.83
CA GLU A 125 3.53 -22.30 5.43
C GLU A 125 4.35 -21.48 4.43
N ASN A 126 5.30 -20.67 4.91
CA ASN A 126 6.12 -19.77 4.10
C ASN A 126 5.28 -18.90 3.14
N TYR A 127 4.13 -18.42 3.63
CA TYR A 127 3.18 -17.53 2.95
C TYR A 127 2.67 -18.08 1.61
N GLY A 128 2.66 -19.41 1.43
CA GLY A 128 2.36 -20.04 0.15
C GLY A 128 3.37 -19.70 -0.96
N ARG A 129 4.57 -19.23 -0.60
CA ARG A 129 5.61 -18.69 -1.51
C ARG A 129 5.15 -17.45 -2.27
N ASP A 130 4.09 -16.79 -1.82
CA ASP A 130 3.61 -15.54 -2.40
C ASP A 130 4.29 -14.33 -1.74
N VAL A 131 4.98 -13.52 -2.55
CA VAL A 131 5.72 -12.36 -2.06
C VAL A 131 4.82 -11.22 -1.57
N VAL A 132 3.63 -11.08 -2.14
CA VAL A 132 2.66 -10.06 -1.72
C VAL A 132 2.07 -10.46 -0.38
N MET A 133 1.66 -11.73 -0.20
CA MET A 133 1.23 -12.27 1.08
C MET A 133 2.31 -12.11 2.15
N TRP A 134 3.57 -12.39 1.81
CA TRP A 134 4.71 -12.15 2.69
C TRP A 134 4.85 -10.67 3.10
N LEU A 135 4.69 -9.73 2.16
CA LEU A 135 4.76 -8.29 2.43
C LEU A 135 3.58 -7.78 3.28
N CYS A 136 2.40 -8.40 3.15
CA CYS A 136 1.20 -8.01 3.89
C CYS A 136 1.26 -8.34 5.39
N ALA A 137 2.25 -9.10 5.85
CA ALA A 137 2.43 -9.42 7.27
C ALA A 137 2.59 -8.13 8.13
N PRO A 138 2.01 -8.06 9.35
CA PRO A 138 2.05 -6.86 10.19
C PRO A 138 3.47 -6.38 10.53
N SER A 139 4.42 -7.32 10.63
CA SER A 139 5.84 -6.99 10.86
C SER A 139 6.52 -6.28 9.69
N ARG A 140 5.85 -6.17 8.53
CA ARG A 140 6.38 -5.60 7.29
C ARG A 140 5.54 -4.43 6.77
N THR A 141 4.60 -3.91 7.56
CA THR A 141 3.71 -2.81 7.15
C THR A 141 4.48 -1.64 6.55
N SER A 142 5.50 -1.10 7.23
CA SER A 142 6.28 0.03 6.71
C SER A 142 7.01 -0.30 5.40
N ARG A 143 7.45 -1.55 5.22
CA ARG A 143 8.10 -2.00 3.97
C ARG A 143 7.10 -2.05 2.82
N LEU A 144 5.92 -2.65 3.05
CA LEU A 144 4.85 -2.68 2.06
C LEU A 144 4.38 -1.26 1.72
N SER A 145 4.16 -0.40 2.72
CA SER A 145 3.78 0.99 2.52
C SER A 145 4.77 1.75 1.62
N ASN A 146 6.08 1.58 1.85
CA ASN A 146 7.11 2.18 0.98
C ASN A 146 7.05 1.65 -0.45
N TYR A 147 6.96 0.33 -0.64
CA TYR A 147 6.87 -0.26 -1.98
C TYR A 147 5.62 0.18 -2.73
N ILE A 148 4.47 0.22 -2.06
CA ILE A 148 3.24 0.72 -2.65
C ILE A 148 3.40 2.19 -3.04
N LEU A 149 3.90 3.04 -2.13
CA LEU A 149 4.02 4.47 -2.42
C LEU A 149 4.95 4.72 -3.63
N PHE A 150 6.10 4.04 -3.69
CA PHE A 150 6.99 4.12 -4.84
C PHE A 150 6.40 3.52 -6.11
N ALA A 151 5.64 2.43 -6.00
CA ALA A 151 4.91 1.86 -7.13
C ALA A 151 3.88 2.85 -7.71
N HIS A 152 3.23 3.65 -6.85
CA HIS A 152 2.31 4.68 -7.29
C HIS A 152 2.99 5.92 -7.87
N ILE A 153 4.10 6.37 -7.28
CA ILE A 153 4.85 7.55 -7.73
C ILE A 153 5.53 7.27 -9.07
N TYR A 154 6.11 6.08 -9.24
CA TYR A 154 6.91 5.72 -10.39
C TYR A 154 6.23 4.73 -11.34
N ALA A 155 4.90 4.59 -11.29
CA ALA A 155 4.13 3.59 -12.03
C ALA A 155 4.52 3.52 -13.52
N GLU A 156 4.49 4.65 -14.23
CA GLU A 156 4.82 4.74 -15.66
C GLU A 156 6.28 4.37 -15.94
N LYS A 157 7.22 4.89 -15.14
CA LYS A 157 8.65 4.61 -15.29
C LYS A 157 8.95 3.14 -15.05
N VAL A 158 8.35 2.55 -14.01
CA VAL A 158 8.48 1.15 -13.65
C VAL A 158 7.93 0.25 -14.76
N ALA A 159 6.75 0.55 -15.28
CA ALA A 159 6.15 -0.21 -16.39
C ALA A 159 7.05 -0.17 -17.64
N ALA A 160 7.53 1.02 -18.02
CA ALA A 160 8.45 1.18 -19.15
C ALA A 160 9.76 0.39 -18.97
N MET A 161 10.35 0.37 -17.76
CA MET A 161 11.57 -0.41 -17.46
C MET A 161 11.38 -1.93 -17.61
N ILE A 162 10.16 -2.43 -17.36
CA ILE A 162 9.87 -3.85 -17.50
C ILE A 162 9.30 -4.24 -18.87
N GLY A 163 8.98 -3.26 -19.73
CA GLY A 163 8.41 -3.47 -21.06
C GLY A 163 6.89 -3.66 -21.04
N GLU A 164 6.21 -3.10 -20.05
CA GLU A 164 4.75 -3.13 -19.92
C GLU A 164 4.15 -1.72 -20.04
N ASP A 165 2.85 -1.64 -20.31
CA ASP A 165 2.08 -0.41 -20.29
C ASP A 165 1.58 -0.09 -18.88
N SER A 166 1.45 1.21 -18.57
CA SER A 166 0.85 1.70 -17.33
C SER A 166 -0.46 2.41 -17.62
N HIS A 167 -1.52 2.06 -16.90
CA HIS A 167 -2.80 2.73 -16.92
C HIS A 167 -3.06 3.46 -15.59
N PRO A 168 -3.70 4.65 -15.60
CA PRO A 168 -4.07 5.35 -14.36
C PRO A 168 -4.88 4.47 -13.40
N ASP A 169 -5.80 3.69 -13.96
CA ASP A 169 -6.75 2.82 -13.24
C ASP A 169 -6.17 1.46 -12.82
N ASP A 170 -4.88 1.20 -13.09
CA ASP A 170 -4.26 -0.04 -12.62
C ASP A 170 -4.36 -0.15 -11.10
N SER A 171 -4.71 -1.34 -10.62
CA SER A 171 -4.82 -1.66 -9.20
C SER A 171 -3.50 -1.41 -8.47
N ALA A 172 -3.56 -1.14 -7.17
CA ALA A 172 -2.36 -0.98 -6.36
C ALA A 172 -1.52 -2.27 -6.35
N GLN A 173 -2.18 -3.43 -6.41
CA GLN A 173 -1.53 -4.72 -6.49
C GLN A 173 -0.78 -4.91 -7.83
N THR A 174 -1.37 -4.52 -8.97
CA THR A 174 -0.68 -4.55 -10.28
C THR A 174 0.54 -3.64 -10.26
N LYS A 175 0.39 -2.40 -9.78
CA LYS A 175 1.50 -1.45 -9.64
C LYS A 175 2.61 -2.01 -8.75
N LEU A 176 2.26 -2.61 -7.61
CA LEU A 176 3.19 -3.25 -6.69
C LEU A 176 3.94 -4.41 -7.36
N GLN A 177 3.25 -5.29 -8.07
CA GLN A 177 3.87 -6.43 -8.76
C GLN A 177 4.90 -5.97 -9.79
N ARG A 178 4.55 -4.97 -10.63
CA ARG A 178 5.51 -4.37 -11.57
C ARG A 178 6.73 -3.80 -10.86
N HIS A 179 6.52 -3.10 -9.75
CA HIS A 179 7.60 -2.55 -8.94
C HIS A 179 8.53 -3.65 -8.39
N LEU A 180 7.97 -4.72 -7.84
CA LEU A 180 8.75 -5.86 -7.35
C LEU A 180 9.50 -6.59 -8.47
N THR A 181 8.93 -6.68 -9.67
CA THR A 181 9.60 -7.23 -10.86
C THR A 181 10.77 -6.35 -11.28
N ALA A 182 10.58 -5.03 -11.31
CA ALA A 182 11.65 -4.09 -11.66
C ALA A 182 12.84 -4.17 -10.67
N LEU A 183 12.59 -4.38 -9.37
CA LEU A 183 13.64 -4.52 -8.36
C LEU A 183 14.47 -5.81 -8.49
N ARG A 184 14.04 -6.79 -9.30
CA ARG A 184 14.76 -8.05 -9.52
C ARG A 184 15.62 -8.05 -10.79
N LYS A 185 15.48 -7.03 -11.64
CA LYS A 185 16.34 -6.82 -12.81
C LYS A 185 17.61 -6.09 -12.41
#